data_AF-A0A257MC05-F1
#
_entry.id   AF-A0A257MC05-F1
#
_cell.length_a   1.000
_cell.length_b   1.000
_cell.length_c   1.000
_cell.angle_alpha   90.00
_cell.angle_beta   90.00
_cell.angle_gamma   90.00
#
_symmetry.space_group_name_H-M   'P 1'
#
loop_
_entity.id
_entity.type
_entity.pdbx_description
1 polymer ?
#
loop_
_entity_poly.entity_id
_entity_poly.type
_entity_poly.pdbx_seq_one_letter_code
_entity_poly.pdbx_strand_id
1 'polypeptide(L)'
;MSIAGYISSRELKDLFISLAALVVAFSVLMGGRKIPGMEMVLIIALGVGTGFLLHEMAHKFVALHFGYLAEYRANMTGLLLAVVLSFAGFIFAAPGAVMISKPRAPAEFYQQDPFGQAELIKQIKNESLWISLAGPMTNIALAAAFFIVLLLSTPDGIAARAANFGLIINLTLAAFNLLPFGPLDGKKIFESNRIVWFIVGLPTILLGLSVYLRMI
;
A
#
# COMPACT_ATOMS: atom_id res chain seq x y z
N MET A 1 20.87 -7.26 15.70
CA MET A 1 19.59 -8.00 15.74
C MET A 1 19.10 -8.14 14.30
N SER A 2 18.85 -9.35 13.80
CA SER A 2 18.60 -9.61 12.37
C SER A 2 17.18 -9.21 11.94
N ILE A 3 17.03 -8.61 10.75
CA ILE A 3 15.73 -8.31 10.10
C ILE A 3 14.82 -9.55 10.06
N ALA A 4 15.40 -10.75 9.97
CA ALA A 4 14.68 -12.02 9.95
C ALA A 4 13.88 -12.30 11.24
N GLY A 5 14.16 -11.62 12.36
CA GLY A 5 13.40 -11.77 13.60
C GLY A 5 12.05 -11.05 13.60
N TYR A 6 11.78 -10.19 12.61
CA TYR A 6 10.58 -9.35 12.60
C TYR A 6 9.47 -9.87 11.69
N ILE A 7 9.73 -10.78 10.74
CA ILE A 7 8.71 -11.35 9.85
C ILE A 7 8.38 -12.77 10.29
N SER A 8 7.13 -12.99 10.70
CA SER A 8 6.68 -14.32 11.12
C SER A 8 6.46 -15.23 9.89
N SER A 9 6.55 -16.55 10.05
CA SER A 9 6.22 -17.49 8.96
C SER A 9 4.78 -17.33 8.48
N ARG A 10 3.88 -16.92 9.38
CA ARG A 10 2.47 -16.64 9.04
C ARG A 10 2.36 -15.37 8.19
N GLU A 11 3.06 -14.31 8.55
CA GLU A 11 3.10 -13.07 7.79
C GLU A 11 3.69 -13.28 6.39
N LEU A 12 4.77 -14.05 6.27
CA LEU A 12 5.35 -14.38 4.97
C LEU A 12 4.36 -15.13 4.08
N LYS A 13 3.61 -16.09 4.66
CA LYS A 13 2.55 -16.80 3.95
C LYS A 13 1.43 -15.86 3.52
N ASP A 14 0.98 -14.97 4.39
CA ASP A 14 -0.07 -13.99 4.08
C ASP A 14 0.36 -13.04 2.96
N LEU A 15 1.59 -12.51 3.01
CA LEU A 15 2.18 -11.67 1.95
C LEU A 15 2.24 -12.42 0.61
N PHE A 16 2.66 -13.68 0.62
CA PHE A 16 2.73 -14.50 -0.59
C PHE A 16 1.35 -14.75 -1.19
N ILE A 17 0.35 -15.09 -0.36
CA ILE A 17 -1.03 -15.30 -0.81
C ILE A 17 -1.61 -14.01 -1.41
N SER A 18 -1.42 -12.87 -0.72
CA SER A 18 -1.85 -11.57 -1.23
C SER A 18 -1.20 -11.24 -2.57
N LEU A 19 0.12 -11.40 -2.68
CA LEU A 19 0.84 -11.17 -3.93
C LEU A 19 0.32 -12.06 -5.07
N ALA A 20 0.19 -13.36 -4.83
CA ALA A 20 -0.29 -14.30 -5.83
C ALA A 20 -1.71 -13.94 -6.32
N ALA A 21 -2.62 -13.65 -5.39
CA ALA A 21 -3.98 -13.25 -5.72
C ALA A 21 -4.03 -11.93 -6.50
N LEU A 22 -3.23 -10.94 -6.13
CA LEU A 22 -3.16 -9.66 -6.86
C LEU A 22 -2.57 -9.85 -8.27
N VAL A 23 -1.50 -10.64 -8.42
CA VAL A 23 -0.92 -10.95 -9.74
C VAL A 23 -1.96 -11.62 -10.63
N VAL A 24 -2.75 -12.56 -10.11
CA VAL A 24 -3.86 -13.18 -10.84
C VAL A 24 -4.92 -12.15 -11.20
N ALA A 25 -5.37 -11.34 -10.24
CA ALA A 25 -6.42 -10.35 -10.48
C ALA A 25 -6.03 -9.34 -11.57
N PHE A 26 -4.82 -8.75 -11.49
CA PHE A 26 -4.32 -7.84 -12.51
C PHE A 26 -4.03 -8.52 -13.85
N SER A 27 -3.62 -9.78 -13.85
CA SER A 27 -3.44 -10.57 -15.07
C SER A 27 -4.76 -10.74 -15.83
N VAL A 28 -5.85 -11.04 -15.12
CA VAL A 28 -7.19 -11.16 -15.70
C VAL A 28 -7.68 -9.83 -16.24
N LEU A 29 -7.50 -8.75 -15.45
CA LEU A 29 -7.93 -7.40 -15.83
C LEU A 29 -7.27 -6.95 -17.12
N MET A 30 -5.95 -7.09 -17.20
CA MET A 30 -5.16 -6.61 -18.34
C MET A 30 -5.23 -7.55 -19.55
N GLY A 31 -5.39 -8.86 -19.33
CA GLY A 31 -5.44 -9.87 -20.38
C GLY A 31 -6.80 -10.03 -21.07
N GLY A 32 -7.85 -9.33 -20.61
CA GLY A 32 -9.18 -9.39 -21.20
C GLY A 32 -9.77 -10.80 -21.22
N ARG A 33 -9.59 -11.55 -20.12
CA ARG A 33 -9.97 -12.98 -19.96
C ARG A 33 -9.19 -13.99 -20.82
N LYS A 34 -8.19 -13.56 -21.59
CA LYS A 34 -7.23 -14.47 -22.24
C LYS A 34 -6.12 -14.85 -21.25
N ILE A 35 -5.48 -16.01 -21.47
CA ILE A 35 -4.31 -16.41 -20.70
C ILE A 35 -3.17 -15.44 -21.06
N PRO A 36 -2.61 -14.69 -20.09
CA PRO A 36 -1.51 -13.78 -20.34
C PRO A 36 -0.24 -14.55 -20.71
N GLY A 37 0.58 -13.96 -21.59
CA GLY A 37 1.93 -14.48 -21.86
C GLY A 37 2.84 -14.34 -20.63
N MET A 38 3.89 -15.17 -20.55
CA MET A 38 4.85 -15.15 -19.44
C MET A 38 5.45 -13.76 -19.20
N GLU A 39 5.78 -13.03 -20.28
CA GLU A 39 6.31 -11.67 -20.19
C GLU A 39 5.38 -10.74 -19.39
N MET A 40 4.09 -10.78 -19.70
CA MET A 40 3.08 -9.95 -19.07
C MET A 40 2.90 -10.32 -17.59
N VAL A 41 2.91 -11.62 -17.26
CA VAL A 41 2.87 -12.08 -15.87
C VAL A 41 4.07 -11.56 -15.09
N LEU A 42 5.27 -11.58 -15.66
CA LEU A 42 6.48 -11.06 -15.01
C LEU A 42 6.41 -9.54 -14.81
N ILE A 43 5.92 -8.79 -15.80
CA ILE A 43 5.69 -7.35 -15.68
C ILE A 43 4.71 -7.06 -14.54
N ILE A 44 3.60 -7.81 -14.48
CA ILE A 44 2.58 -7.64 -13.45
C ILE A 44 3.15 -7.98 -12.07
N ALA A 45 3.83 -9.12 -11.94
CA ALA A 45 4.47 -9.55 -10.71
C ALA A 45 5.50 -8.53 -10.20
N LEU A 46 6.26 -7.90 -11.10
CA LEU A 46 7.22 -6.87 -10.74
C LEU A 46 6.52 -5.58 -10.28
N GLY A 47 5.56 -5.06 -11.05
CA GLY A 47 4.87 -3.80 -10.73
C GLY A 47 4.02 -3.91 -9.46
N VAL A 48 3.17 -4.94 -9.38
CA VAL A 48 2.33 -5.23 -8.21
C VAL A 48 3.19 -5.66 -7.03
N GLY A 49 4.17 -6.54 -7.23
CA GLY A 49 5.01 -7.06 -6.16
C GLY A 49 5.83 -5.98 -5.48
N THR A 50 6.50 -5.12 -6.25
CA THR A 50 7.22 -3.98 -5.67
C THR A 50 6.26 -2.99 -5.01
N GLY A 51 5.17 -2.63 -5.68
CA GLY A 51 4.21 -1.66 -5.15
C GLY A 51 3.54 -2.11 -3.85
N PHE A 52 2.98 -3.31 -3.81
CA PHE A 52 2.29 -3.85 -2.63
C PHE A 52 3.28 -4.21 -1.51
N LEU A 53 4.33 -4.99 -1.79
CA LEU A 53 5.22 -5.46 -0.71
C LEU A 53 5.96 -4.30 -0.06
N LEU A 54 6.51 -3.37 -0.84
CA LEU A 54 7.24 -2.23 -0.27
C LEU A 54 6.30 -1.28 0.49
N HIS A 55 5.06 -1.11 0.03
CA HIS A 55 4.04 -0.34 0.74
C HIS A 55 3.75 -0.93 2.13
N GLU A 56 3.42 -2.22 2.23
CA GLU A 56 3.13 -2.86 3.51
C GLU A 56 4.36 -2.89 4.42
N MET A 57 5.54 -3.14 3.85
CA MET A 57 6.80 -3.11 4.61
C MET A 57 7.12 -1.70 5.12
N ALA A 58 6.79 -0.64 4.38
CA ALA A 58 6.98 0.73 4.84
C ALA A 58 6.13 1.03 6.08
N HIS A 59 4.84 0.67 6.07
CA HIS A 59 3.99 0.78 7.27
C HIS A 59 4.60 0.05 8.47
N LYS A 60 5.02 -1.19 8.25
CA LYS A 60 5.60 -2.03 9.29
C LYS A 60 6.89 -1.43 9.86
N PHE A 61 7.85 -1.06 9.01
CA PHE A 61 9.14 -0.56 9.47
C PHE A 61 9.01 0.80 10.17
N VAL A 62 8.12 1.67 9.71
CA VAL A 62 7.84 2.93 10.41
C VAL A 62 7.15 2.68 11.75
N ALA A 63 6.24 1.71 11.84
CA ALA A 63 5.64 1.32 13.11
C ALA A 63 6.66 0.73 14.10
N LEU A 64 7.54 -0.16 13.63
CA LEU A 64 8.64 -0.72 14.42
C LEU A 64 9.60 0.37 14.91
N HIS A 65 9.88 1.39 14.07
CA HIS A 65 10.71 2.52 14.44
C HIS A 65 10.14 3.31 15.63
N PHE A 66 8.81 3.46 15.69
CA PHE A 66 8.13 4.08 16.84
C PHE A 66 7.91 3.11 18.02
N GLY A 67 8.45 1.89 17.98
CA GLY A 67 8.34 0.91 19.06
C GLY A 67 7.01 0.15 19.11
N TYR A 68 6.22 0.18 18.02
CA TYR A 68 5.00 -0.62 17.91
C TYR A 68 5.32 -2.04 17.48
N LEU A 69 4.47 -2.99 17.86
CA LEU A 69 4.44 -4.31 17.24
C LEU A 69 3.60 -4.23 15.95
N ALA A 70 4.12 -4.77 14.87
CA ALA A 70 3.50 -4.69 13.54
C ALA A 70 3.63 -6.02 12.79
N GLU A 71 2.50 -6.52 12.28
CA GLU A 71 2.46 -7.77 11.49
C GLU A 71 1.41 -7.66 10.38
N TYR A 72 1.80 -7.95 9.14
CA TYR A 72 0.86 -8.01 8.03
C TYR A 72 -0.12 -9.20 8.16
N ARG A 73 -1.39 -8.94 7.88
CA ARG A 73 -2.46 -9.93 7.81
C ARG A 73 -3.25 -9.79 6.52
N ALA A 74 -3.33 -10.89 5.77
CA ALA A 74 -4.09 -10.92 4.54
C ALA A 74 -5.61 -10.99 4.82
N ASN A 75 -6.39 -10.25 4.03
CA ASN A 75 -7.84 -10.25 4.04
C ASN A 75 -8.35 -11.15 2.90
N MET A 76 -8.67 -12.41 3.23
CA MET A 76 -9.10 -13.40 2.24
C MET A 76 -10.34 -12.96 1.45
N THR A 77 -11.30 -12.31 2.11
CA THR A 77 -12.51 -11.81 1.47
C THR A 77 -12.19 -10.69 0.48
N GLY A 78 -11.30 -9.77 0.86
CA GLY A 78 -10.84 -8.69 -0.01
C GLY A 78 -10.05 -9.21 -1.22
N LEU A 79 -9.19 -10.21 -1.03
CA LEU A 79 -8.45 -10.86 -2.12
C LEU A 79 -9.39 -11.60 -3.08
N LEU A 80 -10.34 -12.38 -2.55
CA LEU A 80 -11.34 -13.06 -3.37
C LEU A 80 -12.17 -12.05 -4.18
N LEU A 81 -12.61 -10.96 -3.53
CA LEU A 81 -13.36 -9.90 -4.20
C LEU A 81 -12.53 -9.24 -5.32
N ALA A 82 -11.24 -8.97 -5.09
CA ALA A 82 -10.35 -8.39 -6.10
C ALA A 82 -10.24 -9.30 -7.34
N VAL A 83 -10.09 -10.61 -7.13
CA VAL A 83 -10.03 -11.60 -8.23
C VAL A 83 -11.37 -11.69 -8.96
N VAL A 84 -12.50 -11.74 -8.25
CA VAL A 84 -13.82 -11.85 -8.88
C VAL A 84 -14.16 -10.59 -9.68
N LEU A 85 -13.93 -9.41 -9.12
CA LEU A 85 -14.19 -8.14 -9.81
C LEU A 85 -13.32 -7.99 -11.06
N SER A 86 -12.08 -8.51 -11.07
CA SER A 86 -11.21 -8.35 -12.24
C SER A 86 -11.78 -9.02 -13.49
N PHE A 87 -12.58 -10.09 -13.35
CA PHE A 87 -13.33 -10.69 -14.47
C PHE A 87 -14.44 -9.79 -15.00
N ALA A 88 -14.95 -8.85 -14.19
CA ALA A 88 -15.90 -7.83 -14.58
C ALA A 88 -15.24 -6.58 -15.18
N GLY A 89 -13.91 -6.57 -15.36
CA GLY A 89 -13.18 -5.43 -15.93
C GLY A 89 -12.89 -4.32 -14.91
N PHE A 90 -12.98 -4.62 -13.62
CA PHE A 90 -12.74 -3.65 -12.55
C PHE A 90 -11.92 -4.29 -11.44
N ILE A 91 -11.08 -3.54 -10.74
CA ILE A 91 -10.37 -4.08 -9.57
C ILE A 91 -10.39 -3.09 -8.42
N PHE A 92 -10.86 -3.56 -7.26
CA PHE A 92 -10.67 -2.88 -5.99
C PHE A 92 -9.98 -3.85 -5.04
N ALA A 93 -8.68 -3.61 -4.82
CA ALA A 93 -7.84 -4.48 -4.03
C ALA A 93 -7.79 -4.01 -2.58
N ALA A 94 -8.34 -4.82 -1.67
CA ALA A 94 -8.15 -4.68 -0.22
C ALA A 94 -7.44 -5.92 0.32
N PRO A 95 -6.14 -6.11 0.01
CA PRO A 95 -5.45 -7.38 0.18
C PRO A 95 -5.23 -7.78 1.64
N GLY A 96 -5.22 -6.80 2.54
CA GLY A 96 -4.90 -6.97 3.95
C GLY A 96 -4.55 -5.65 4.58
N ALA A 97 -3.93 -5.70 5.75
CA ALA A 97 -3.34 -4.53 6.40
C ALA A 97 -2.24 -4.97 7.37
N VAL A 98 -1.29 -4.07 7.64
CA VAL A 98 -0.40 -4.21 8.80
C VAL A 98 -1.18 -3.95 10.07
N MET A 99 -1.29 -4.98 10.91
CA MET A 99 -1.89 -4.89 12.23
C MET A 99 -0.89 -4.27 13.19
N ILE A 100 -1.22 -3.09 13.73
CA ILE A 100 -0.31 -2.29 14.54
C ILE A 100 -0.83 -2.21 15.97
N SER A 101 0.00 -2.62 16.92
CA SER A 101 -0.31 -2.66 18.35
C SER A 101 0.76 -1.95 19.15
N LYS A 102 0.39 -0.90 19.89
CA LYS A 102 1.30 -0.23 20.84
C LYS A 102 1.39 -1.07 22.12
N PRO A 103 2.58 -1.41 22.63
CA PRO A 103 2.71 -1.90 23.99
C PRO A 103 2.09 -0.88 24.97
N ARG A 104 1.10 -1.30 25.77
CA ARG A 104 0.43 -0.40 26.72
C ARG A 104 1.37 -0.09 27.88
N ALA A 105 1.46 1.19 28.25
CA ALA A 105 2.04 1.56 29.54
C ALA A 105 1.13 1.06 30.69
N PRO A 106 1.67 0.83 31.90
CA PRO A 106 0.88 0.44 33.07
C PRO A 106 -0.28 1.41 33.33
N ALA A 107 -1.40 0.92 33.85
CA ALA A 107 -2.60 1.74 34.03
C ALA A 107 -2.36 2.93 34.98
N GLU A 108 -1.42 2.80 35.92
CA GLU A 108 -1.02 3.87 36.84
C GLU A 108 -0.37 5.07 36.11
N PHE A 109 0.31 4.83 34.97
CA PHE A 109 0.97 5.87 34.17
C PHE A 109 -0.04 6.88 33.59
N TYR A 110 -1.26 6.45 33.28
CA TYR A 110 -2.29 7.29 32.67
C TYR A 110 -3.11 8.10 33.70
N GLN A 111 -3.05 7.73 34.99
CA GLN A 111 -3.88 8.35 36.04
C GLN A 111 -3.25 9.60 36.66
N GLN A 112 -1.96 9.86 36.42
CA GLN A 112 -1.18 10.78 37.26
C GLN A 112 -1.05 12.21 36.71
N ASP A 113 -1.26 12.47 35.42
CA ASP A 113 -1.08 13.83 34.87
C ASP A 113 -1.98 14.14 33.65
N PRO A 114 -2.98 15.03 33.78
CA PRO A 114 -3.78 15.51 32.66
C PRO A 114 -2.98 16.23 31.55
N PHE A 115 -1.88 16.90 31.88
CA PHE A 115 -1.05 17.61 30.89
C PHE A 115 -0.23 16.62 30.04
N GLY A 116 0.34 15.58 30.65
CA GLY A 116 1.03 14.51 29.92
C GLY A 116 0.12 13.73 28.97
N GLN A 117 -1.17 13.60 29.27
CA GLN A 117 -2.12 12.92 28.37
C GLN A 117 -2.32 13.67 27.06
N ALA A 118 -2.40 15.01 27.08
CA ALA A 118 -2.59 15.80 25.87
C ALA A 118 -1.38 15.69 24.93
N GLU A 119 -0.16 15.75 25.47
CA GLU A 119 1.06 15.60 24.68
C GLU A 119 1.21 14.16 24.16
N LEU A 120 0.85 13.15 24.97
CA LEU A 120 0.85 11.76 24.52
C LEU A 120 -0.15 11.50 23.38
N ILE A 121 -1.36 12.05 23.47
CA ILE A 121 -2.37 11.94 22.40
C ILE A 121 -1.84 12.58 21.12
N LYS A 122 -1.24 13.77 21.23
CA LYS A 122 -0.62 14.47 20.11
C LYS A 122 0.53 13.66 19.51
N GLN A 123 1.37 13.04 20.34
CA GLN A 123 2.44 12.15 19.91
C GLN A 123 1.89 10.93 19.18
N ILE A 124 0.90 10.22 19.73
CA ILE A 124 0.26 9.05 19.09
C ILE A 124 -0.36 9.44 17.74
N LYS A 125 -1.00 10.61 17.68
CA LYS A 125 -1.58 11.15 16.43
C LYS A 125 -0.50 11.41 15.38
N ASN A 126 0.65 11.95 15.79
CA ASN A 126 1.79 12.18 14.91
C ASN A 126 2.43 10.85 14.46
N GLU A 127 2.63 9.89 15.36
CA GLU A 127 3.12 8.54 15.02
C GLU A 127 2.18 7.85 14.02
N SER A 128 0.87 7.89 14.26
CA SER A 128 -0.17 7.37 13.36
C SER A 128 -0.13 8.04 11.98
N LEU A 129 0.10 9.36 11.92
CA LEU A 129 0.25 10.10 10.66
C LEU A 129 1.44 9.56 9.85
N TRP A 130 2.61 9.46 10.46
CA TRP A 130 3.83 9.00 9.77
C TRP A 130 3.71 7.55 9.33
N ILE A 131 3.19 6.68 10.19
CA ILE A 131 2.91 5.28 9.87
C ILE A 131 1.99 5.21 8.65
N SER A 132 0.87 5.93 8.66
CA SER A 132 -0.13 5.86 7.59
C SER A 132 0.35 6.51 6.29
N LEU A 133 1.25 7.49 6.33
CA LEU A 133 1.88 8.07 5.14
C LEU A 133 2.90 7.14 4.49
N ALA A 134 3.54 6.26 5.26
CA ALA A 134 4.68 5.46 4.80
C ALA A 134 4.38 4.65 3.54
N GLY A 135 3.26 3.93 3.50
CA GLY A 135 2.85 3.14 2.34
C GLY A 135 2.56 4.00 1.10
N PRO A 136 1.61 4.95 1.15
CA PRO A 136 1.30 5.82 0.01
C PRO A 136 2.52 6.59 -0.52
N MET A 137 3.40 7.06 0.37
CA MET A 137 4.63 7.75 -0.04
C MET A 137 5.62 6.82 -0.73
N THR A 138 5.70 5.56 -0.29
CA THR A 138 6.50 4.54 -0.98
C THR A 138 5.99 4.30 -2.40
N ASN A 139 4.67 4.20 -2.58
CA ASN A 139 4.11 4.05 -3.93
C ASN A 139 4.35 5.30 -4.80
N ILE A 140 4.22 6.51 -4.26
CA ILE A 140 4.54 7.73 -5.02
C ILE A 140 6.02 7.77 -5.43
N ALA A 141 6.93 7.36 -4.54
CA ALA A 141 8.36 7.27 -4.86
C ALA A 141 8.63 6.20 -5.94
N LEU A 142 7.98 5.04 -5.85
CA LEU A 142 8.09 3.98 -6.86
C LEU A 142 7.51 4.44 -8.21
N ALA A 143 6.39 5.14 -8.21
CA ALA A 143 5.82 5.74 -9.41
C ALA A 143 6.83 6.70 -10.07
N ALA A 144 7.47 7.58 -9.31
CA ALA A 144 8.51 8.47 -9.82
C ALA A 144 9.71 7.68 -10.37
N ALA A 145 10.16 6.62 -9.69
CA ALA A 145 11.24 5.77 -10.15
C ALA A 145 10.90 5.05 -11.47
N PHE A 146 9.71 4.46 -11.58
CA PHE A 146 9.23 3.85 -12.80
C PHE A 146 9.06 4.87 -13.93
N PHE A 147 8.61 6.09 -13.64
CA PHE A 147 8.55 7.16 -14.63
C PHE A 147 9.94 7.51 -15.18
N ILE A 148 10.97 7.61 -14.33
CA ILE A 148 12.35 7.82 -14.77
C ILE A 148 12.82 6.68 -15.67
N VAL A 149 12.57 5.42 -15.28
CA VAL A 149 12.92 4.26 -16.11
C VAL A 149 12.20 4.31 -17.46
N LEU A 150 10.93 4.72 -17.49
CA LEU A 150 10.16 4.86 -18.73
C LEU A 150 10.78 5.91 -19.66
N LEU A 151 11.22 7.07 -19.15
CA LEU A 151 11.87 8.12 -19.93
C LEU A 151 13.21 7.68 -20.55
N LEU A 152 13.91 6.77 -19.87
CA LEU A 152 15.22 6.25 -20.32
C LEU A 152 15.10 4.99 -21.19
N SER A 153 13.90 4.40 -21.28
CA SER A 153 13.68 3.15 -22.01
C SER A 153 13.42 3.37 -23.48
N THR A 154 13.77 2.38 -24.31
CA THR A 154 13.39 2.38 -25.72
C THR A 154 11.87 2.21 -25.87
N PRO A 155 11.22 3.00 -26.75
CA PRO A 155 9.81 2.80 -27.06
C PRO A 155 9.51 1.34 -27.42
N ASP A 156 8.39 0.83 -26.93
CA ASP A 156 7.90 -0.54 -27.14
C ASP A 156 8.80 -1.68 -26.61
N GLY A 157 9.90 -1.36 -25.94
CA GLY A 157 10.75 -2.34 -25.25
C GLY A 157 10.09 -2.92 -23.99
N ILE A 158 10.53 -4.11 -23.58
CA ILE A 158 10.05 -4.76 -22.34
C ILE A 158 10.24 -3.87 -21.10
N ALA A 159 11.35 -3.12 -21.03
CA ALA A 159 11.62 -2.19 -19.95
C ALA A 159 10.61 -1.04 -19.92
N ALA A 160 10.27 -0.46 -21.08
CA ALA A 160 9.24 0.57 -21.19
C ALA A 160 7.86 0.03 -20.78
N ARG A 161 7.49 -1.19 -21.23
CA ARG A 161 6.24 -1.84 -20.83
C ARG A 161 6.17 -2.09 -19.32
N ALA A 162 7.24 -2.62 -18.74
CA ALA A 162 7.36 -2.87 -17.31
C ALA A 162 7.27 -1.57 -16.49
N ALA A 163 7.99 -0.54 -16.93
CA ALA A 163 8.02 0.76 -16.28
C ALA A 163 6.68 1.48 -16.37
N ASN A 164 6.03 1.46 -17.54
CA ASN A 164 4.69 2.02 -17.71
C ASN A 164 3.67 1.33 -16.80
N PHE A 165 3.67 -0.01 -16.75
CA PHE A 165 2.78 -0.74 -15.85
C PHE A 165 3.09 -0.46 -14.37
N GLY A 166 4.37 -0.47 -13.98
CA GLY A 166 4.82 -0.16 -12.62
C GLY A 166 4.40 1.24 -12.17
N LEU A 167 4.53 2.25 -13.05
CA LEU A 167 4.05 3.61 -12.83
C LEU A 167 2.54 3.65 -12.58
N ILE A 168 1.76 3.05 -13.49
CA ILE A 168 0.29 3.02 -13.41
C ILE A 168 -0.18 2.38 -12.11
N ILE A 169 0.36 1.20 -11.78
CA ILE A 169 -0.05 0.46 -10.57
C ILE A 169 0.33 1.20 -9.31
N ASN A 170 1.54 1.77 -9.22
CA ASN A 170 1.94 2.48 -8.01
C ASN A 170 1.12 3.77 -7.81
N LEU A 171 0.82 4.53 -8.87
CA LEU A 171 -0.09 5.68 -8.77
C LEU A 171 -1.50 5.25 -8.35
N THR A 172 -1.99 4.14 -8.90
CA THR A 172 -3.30 3.58 -8.55
C THR A 172 -3.37 3.16 -7.09
N LEU A 173 -2.38 2.40 -6.60
CA LEU A 173 -2.29 1.96 -5.21
C LEU A 173 -2.19 3.15 -4.25
N ALA A 174 -1.39 4.17 -4.59
CA ALA A 174 -1.29 5.39 -3.80
C ALA A 174 -2.63 6.14 -3.73
N ALA A 175 -3.31 6.30 -4.87
CA ALA A 175 -4.59 6.99 -4.95
C ALA A 175 -5.68 6.29 -4.12
N PHE A 176 -5.85 4.97 -4.28
CA PHE A 176 -6.85 4.24 -3.51
C PHE A 176 -6.55 4.27 -2.01
N ASN A 177 -5.30 4.06 -1.60
CA ASN A 177 -4.96 4.11 -0.17
C ASN A 177 -5.08 5.50 0.44
N LEU A 178 -5.02 6.58 -0.35
CA LEU A 178 -5.22 7.95 0.14
C LEU A 178 -6.70 8.37 0.24
N LEU A 179 -7.66 7.56 -0.21
CA LEU A 179 -9.08 7.87 -0.01
C LEU A 179 -9.44 7.91 1.49
N PRO A 180 -10.23 8.90 1.95
CA PRO A 180 -10.42 9.18 3.38
C PRO A 180 -11.58 8.37 3.99
N PHE A 181 -11.66 7.06 3.73
CA PHE A 181 -12.74 6.21 4.24
C PHE A 181 -12.30 4.74 4.44
N GLY A 182 -13.13 3.97 5.16
CA GLY A 182 -12.92 2.54 5.34
C GLY A 182 -11.61 2.19 6.08
N PRO A 183 -10.94 1.09 5.73
CA PRO A 183 -9.68 0.68 6.36
C PRO A 183 -8.44 1.38 5.76
N LEU A 184 -8.61 2.25 4.77
CA LEU A 184 -7.55 2.85 3.95
C LEU A 184 -6.71 3.85 4.78
N ASP A 185 -5.45 4.03 4.40
CA ASP A 185 -4.52 4.91 5.11
C ASP A 185 -4.96 6.37 5.14
N GLY A 186 -5.59 6.81 4.06
CA GLY A 186 -6.12 8.15 3.88
C GLY A 186 -7.07 8.56 4.98
N LYS A 187 -7.86 7.62 5.53
CA LYS A 187 -8.72 7.88 6.69
C LYS A 187 -7.90 8.27 7.92
N LYS A 188 -6.87 7.50 8.25
CA LYS A 188 -5.99 7.76 9.40
C LYS A 188 -5.20 9.05 9.21
N ILE A 189 -4.73 9.33 7.99
CA ILE A 189 -4.03 10.59 7.64
C ILE A 189 -4.99 11.77 7.83
N PHE A 190 -6.23 11.68 7.32
CA PHE A 190 -7.23 12.75 7.44
C PHE A 190 -7.62 13.04 8.90
N GLU A 191 -7.82 11.99 9.70
CA GLU A 191 -8.10 12.10 11.14
C GLU A 191 -6.91 12.71 11.89
N SER A 192 -5.68 12.37 11.48
CA SER A 192 -4.44 12.86 12.10
C SER A 192 -4.12 14.30 11.72
N ASN A 193 -4.08 14.62 10.43
CA ASN A 193 -3.79 15.95 9.91
C ASN A 193 -4.44 16.16 8.53
N ARG A 194 -5.56 16.91 8.51
CA ARG A 194 -6.32 17.21 7.28
C ARG A 194 -5.51 17.99 6.25
N ILE A 195 -4.63 18.89 6.68
CA ILE A 195 -3.81 19.70 5.76
C ILE A 195 -2.86 18.80 4.99
N VAL A 196 -2.17 17.88 5.69
CA VAL A 196 -1.29 16.90 5.05
C VAL A 196 -2.07 16.01 4.09
N TRP A 197 -3.28 15.57 4.49
CA TRP A 197 -4.15 14.82 3.59
C TRP A 197 -4.54 15.62 2.33
N PHE A 198 -4.87 16.91 2.45
CA PHE A 198 -5.20 17.73 1.28
C PHE A 198 -3.99 17.92 0.35
N ILE A 199 -2.80 18.15 0.91
CA ILE A 199 -1.57 18.38 0.13
C ILE A 199 -1.12 17.12 -0.60
N VAL A 200 -1.17 15.96 0.06
CA VAL A 200 -0.66 14.69 -0.49
C VAL A 200 -1.77 13.89 -1.17
N GLY A 201 -2.90 13.75 -0.49
CA GLY A 201 -4.05 12.94 -0.89
C GLY A 201 -4.72 13.46 -2.14
N LEU A 202 -5.21 14.71 -2.13
CA LEU A 202 -6.02 15.25 -3.22
C LEU A 202 -5.32 15.18 -4.60
N PRO A 203 -4.08 15.68 -4.80
CA PRO A 203 -3.44 15.59 -6.11
C PRO A 203 -3.15 14.15 -6.53
N THR A 204 -2.75 13.29 -5.59
CA THR A 204 -2.46 11.88 -5.89
C THR A 204 -3.74 11.13 -6.30
N ILE A 205 -4.86 11.38 -5.61
CA ILE A 205 -6.16 10.77 -5.93
C ILE A 205 -6.61 11.21 -7.32
N LEU A 206 -6.57 12.52 -7.61
CA LEU A 206 -7.00 13.04 -8.91
C LEU A 206 -6.16 12.45 -10.05
N LEU A 207 -4.83 12.44 -9.89
CA LEU A 207 -3.93 11.87 -10.88
C LEU A 207 -4.14 10.35 -11.01
N GLY A 208 -4.06 9.60 -9.91
CA GLY A 208 -4.12 8.15 -9.93
C GLY A 208 -5.47 7.59 -10.36
N LEU A 209 -6.60 8.22 -9.98
CA LEU A 209 -7.91 7.82 -10.50
C LEU A 209 -8.05 8.12 -11.99
N SER A 210 -7.51 9.25 -12.48
CA SER A 210 -7.51 9.53 -13.92
C SER A 210 -6.72 8.49 -14.73
N VAL A 211 -5.63 7.98 -14.16
CA VAL A 211 -4.81 6.92 -14.75
C VAL A 211 -5.54 5.58 -14.67
N TYR A 212 -6.11 5.26 -13.52
CA TYR A 212 -6.88 4.03 -13.31
C TYR A 212 -8.07 3.89 -14.27
N LEU A 213 -8.86 4.97 -14.45
CA LEU A 213 -10.01 4.97 -15.35
C LEU A 213 -9.64 4.81 -16.83
N ARG A 214 -8.39 5.05 -17.21
CA ARG A 214 -7.88 4.79 -18.56
C ARG A 214 -7.34 3.36 -18.73
N MET A 215 -7.07 2.68 -17.62
CA MET A 215 -6.54 1.31 -17.60
C MET A 215 -7.65 0.27 -17.74
N ILE A 216 -8.82 0.54 -17.16
CA ILE A 216 -10.03 -0.30 -17.26
C ILE A 216 -10.83 0.03 -18.53
#